data_AF-A0A428S6E6-F1
#
_entry.id   AF-A0A428S6E6-F1
#
_cell.length_a   1.000
_cell.length_b   1.000
_cell.length_c   1.000
_cell.angle_alpha   90.00
_cell.angle_beta   90.00
_cell.angle_gamma   90.00
#
_symmetry.space_group_name_H-M   'P 1'
#
loop_
_entity.id
_entity.type
_entity.pdbx_description
1 polymer ?
#
loop_
_entity_poly.entity_id
_entity_poly.type
_entity_poly.pdbx_seq_one_letter_code
_entity_poly.pdbx_strand_id
1 'polypeptide(L)'
;MPEVELVAGFCPDKTLSELERGSSSVPEATIALLDDRTNNGTNSVSRGYLGPLTAHKLYLELKKDRFPPENDTSARNNHTATSQSQPPARRLNADRRLLFITDLDHWSMMVLVSTLSIHQAKALRDSLYRHLAFRGFLGSTYLPSGFSTFQLAFDLPYYAFRVAPCHSPPHDHRKRKSAGSEALRNITDLSFLVRKPKCPVPPTTKAYLCEAQTTVLISGADPWRWVAYCFVDTYFESEDRRESVDAYDEDVVIDDESNVCFQPDPFTTAESEADHPVLDPREYFLIVLESRLRQAKYEWSNLATNMEASINEYINTCPITMTDPPSTPPDDPLAVRQSRSWAVRTKKLLRPLIQKLEATINQLDSLKTDKTFATLVGRADRFISEIGDHTKRLRGSLEDLENLCKACDGYIDDLSFYLNHEGNRDAKIQAQMASFAQNMSFLIVGLLSPIAVAAGVLSMHQQAIPAPLGPNARSFFGLIIILMVAVWSTIGVMVHWKRISQRMTDIFKVILADDVDLERQQE
;
A
#
# COMPACT_ATOMS: atom_id res chain seq x y z
N MET A 1 -6.81 4.83 -14.07
CA MET A 1 -8.21 5.25 -14.17
C MET A 1 -8.25 6.69 -14.64
N PRO A 2 -9.01 7.03 -15.69
CA PRO A 2 -9.25 8.40 -16.14
C PRO A 2 -9.85 9.26 -15.01
N GLU A 3 -9.45 10.54 -14.95
CA GLU A 3 -9.90 11.51 -13.93
C GLU A 3 -11.43 11.60 -13.81
N VAL A 4 -12.12 11.65 -14.95
CA VAL A 4 -13.58 11.78 -15.01
C VAL A 4 -14.28 10.56 -14.43
N GLU A 5 -13.77 9.36 -14.68
CA GLU A 5 -14.35 8.12 -14.14
C GLU A 5 -14.18 8.04 -12.62
N LEU A 6 -13.05 8.52 -12.09
CA LEU A 6 -12.77 8.49 -10.65
C LEU A 6 -13.74 9.38 -9.89
N VAL A 7 -13.93 10.61 -10.39
CA VAL A 7 -14.83 11.60 -9.79
C VAL A 7 -16.29 11.17 -9.92
N ALA A 8 -16.71 10.73 -11.11
CA ALA A 8 -18.08 10.25 -11.34
C ALA A 8 -18.39 8.97 -10.51
N GLY A 9 -17.39 8.13 -10.29
CA GLY A 9 -17.50 6.94 -9.44
C GLY A 9 -17.60 7.26 -7.93
N PHE A 10 -17.24 8.46 -7.50
CA PHE A 10 -17.31 8.88 -6.11
C PHE A 10 -18.59 9.66 -5.79
N CYS A 11 -19.13 10.42 -6.75
CA CYS A 11 -20.34 11.24 -6.59
C CYS A 11 -21.51 10.73 -7.45
N PRO A 12 -22.47 9.97 -6.89
CA PRO A 12 -23.67 9.55 -7.60
C PRO A 12 -24.59 10.72 -8.03
N ASP A 13 -25.22 10.62 -9.20
CA ASP A 13 -26.16 11.65 -9.71
C ASP A 13 -27.30 12.01 -8.75
N LYS A 14 -27.78 11.05 -7.95
CA LYS A 14 -28.87 11.26 -6.98
C LYS A 14 -28.45 12.11 -5.77
N THR A 15 -27.15 12.15 -5.46
CA THR A 15 -26.60 12.80 -4.27
C THR A 15 -26.89 14.30 -4.24
N LEU A 16 -26.87 14.99 -5.39
CA LEU A 16 -27.22 16.43 -5.40
C LEU A 16 -28.68 16.66 -4.98
N SER A 17 -29.62 15.96 -5.62
CA SER A 17 -31.05 16.16 -5.34
C SER A 17 -31.46 15.80 -3.91
N GLU A 18 -30.76 14.84 -3.30
CA GLU A 18 -30.97 14.46 -1.90
C GLU A 18 -30.37 15.49 -0.93
N LEU A 19 -29.21 16.04 -1.26
CA LEU A 19 -28.57 17.12 -0.51
C LEU A 19 -29.44 18.39 -0.51
N GLU A 20 -29.97 18.78 -1.67
CA GLU A 20 -30.81 19.98 -1.82
C GLU A 20 -32.13 19.91 -1.05
N ARG A 21 -32.66 18.69 -0.87
CA ARG A 21 -33.92 18.45 -0.14
C ARG A 21 -33.72 18.24 1.35
N GLY A 22 -32.48 18.16 1.84
CA GLY A 22 -32.19 17.74 3.21
C GLY A 22 -32.75 16.36 3.52
N SER A 23 -32.59 15.41 2.59
CA SER A 23 -33.08 14.04 2.72
C SER A 23 -32.51 13.34 3.96
N SER A 24 -33.25 12.39 4.54
CA SER A 24 -32.77 11.55 5.66
C SER A 24 -31.58 10.65 5.28
N SER A 25 -31.22 10.57 4.00
CA SER A 25 -30.01 9.90 3.52
C SER A 25 -28.73 10.72 3.73
N VAL A 26 -28.84 12.03 3.97
CA VAL A 26 -27.71 12.90 4.27
C VAL A 26 -27.28 12.69 5.73
N PRO A 27 -26.01 12.38 6.01
CA PRO A 27 -25.52 12.20 7.37
C PRO A 27 -25.75 13.44 8.24
N GLU A 28 -26.16 13.21 9.48
CA GLU A 28 -26.26 14.25 10.51
C GLU A 28 -24.92 14.51 11.21
N ALA A 29 -23.91 13.70 10.96
CA ALA A 29 -22.56 13.92 11.47
C ALA A 29 -21.99 15.24 10.95
N THR A 30 -21.33 15.97 11.84
CA THR A 30 -20.59 17.18 11.54
C THR A 30 -19.26 16.80 10.90
N ILE A 31 -18.91 17.48 9.81
CA ILE A 31 -17.75 17.11 8.97
C ILE A 31 -16.93 18.31 8.53
N ALA A 32 -17.44 19.53 8.71
CA ALA A 32 -16.80 20.73 8.20
C ALA A 32 -16.81 21.90 9.18
N LEU A 33 -15.77 22.72 9.10
CA LEU A 33 -15.71 24.06 9.69
C LEU A 33 -15.56 25.10 8.58
N LEU A 34 -16.30 26.20 8.71
CA LEU A 34 -16.30 27.33 7.79
C LEU A 34 -15.89 28.60 8.55
N ASP A 35 -14.77 29.20 8.15
CA ASP A 35 -14.32 30.51 8.66
C ASP A 35 -14.36 31.53 7.52
N ASP A 36 -15.35 32.41 7.59
CA ASP A 36 -15.66 33.42 6.59
C ASP A 36 -15.34 34.80 7.16
N ARG A 37 -14.45 35.56 6.52
CA ARG A 37 -13.98 36.86 7.03
C ARG A 37 -14.00 37.95 5.96
N THR A 38 -14.39 39.16 6.35
CA THR A 38 -14.20 40.38 5.55
C THR A 38 -12.81 40.93 5.78
N ASN A 39 -12.12 41.29 4.71
CA ASN A 39 -10.77 41.83 4.76
C ASN A 39 -10.72 43.19 4.04
N ASN A 40 -10.26 44.23 4.74
CA ASN A 40 -10.04 45.56 4.14
C ASN A 40 -8.56 45.86 3.85
N GLY A 41 -7.70 44.84 3.95
CA GLY A 41 -6.26 44.91 3.72
C GLY A 41 -5.42 45.11 4.98
N THR A 42 -5.99 45.61 6.06
CA THR A 42 -5.31 45.81 7.35
C THR A 42 -6.01 45.09 8.49
N ASN A 43 -7.34 45.02 8.45
CA ASN A 43 -8.17 44.40 9.45
C ASN A 43 -8.99 43.27 8.84
N SER A 44 -9.18 42.22 9.63
CA SER A 44 -10.06 41.10 9.33
C SER A 44 -11.21 41.10 10.32
N VAL A 45 -12.44 40.95 9.83
CA VAL A 45 -13.65 40.86 10.66
C VAL A 45 -14.34 39.54 10.37
N SER A 46 -14.53 38.72 11.40
CA SER A 46 -15.27 37.46 11.32
C SER A 46 -16.74 37.71 10.94
N ARG A 47 -17.31 36.84 10.11
CA ARG A 47 -18.76 36.80 9.84
C ARG A 47 -19.57 36.07 10.92
N GLY A 48 -18.92 35.69 12.01
CA GLY A 48 -19.48 34.92 13.11
C GLY A 48 -19.09 33.45 12.99
N TYR A 49 -18.70 32.85 14.11
CA TYR A 49 -18.42 31.43 14.19
C TYR A 49 -19.73 30.63 14.12
N LEU A 50 -19.76 29.63 13.24
CA LEU A 50 -20.96 28.81 12.99
C LEU A 50 -20.93 27.47 13.70
N GLY A 51 -19.83 27.13 14.37
CA GLY A 51 -19.58 25.79 14.90
C GLY A 51 -19.41 24.72 13.80
N PRO A 52 -19.36 23.45 14.20
CA PRO A 52 -19.32 22.30 13.30
C PRO A 52 -20.56 22.20 12.42
N LEU A 53 -20.34 21.95 11.12
CA LEU A 53 -21.39 21.88 10.11
C LEU A 53 -21.54 20.46 9.56
N THR A 54 -22.80 20.04 9.40
CA THR A 54 -23.15 18.87 8.57
C THR A 54 -23.04 19.22 7.09
N ALA A 55 -23.00 18.22 6.20
CA ALA A 55 -22.97 18.46 4.76
C ALA A 55 -24.12 19.38 4.27
N HIS A 56 -25.34 19.15 4.77
CA HIS A 56 -26.50 19.96 4.39
C HIS A 56 -26.40 21.41 4.92
N LYS A 57 -25.99 21.60 6.19
CA LYS A 57 -25.78 22.95 6.74
C LYS A 57 -24.70 23.69 5.96
N LEU A 58 -23.60 23.02 5.64
CA LEU A 58 -22.53 23.58 4.83
C LEU A 58 -23.02 24.00 3.44
N TYR A 59 -23.84 23.18 2.78
CA TYR A 59 -24.45 23.53 1.49
C TYR A 59 -25.25 24.84 1.58
N LEU A 60 -26.12 24.97 2.59
CA LEU A 60 -26.93 26.17 2.79
C LEU A 60 -26.08 27.41 3.03
N GLU A 61 -25.01 27.29 3.82
CA GLU A 61 -24.08 28.40 4.09
C GLU A 61 -23.28 28.81 2.85
N LEU A 62 -22.78 27.84 2.07
CA LEU A 62 -22.02 28.12 0.86
C LEU A 62 -22.88 28.63 -0.31
N LYS A 63 -24.20 28.38 -0.29
CA LYS A 63 -25.16 28.97 -1.24
C LYS A 63 -25.44 30.44 -1.00
N LYS A 64 -25.17 30.97 0.19
CA LYS A 64 -25.29 32.41 0.46
C LYS A 64 -24.32 33.19 -0.41
N ASP A 65 -24.74 34.37 -0.85
CA ASP A 65 -23.88 35.24 -1.65
C ASP A 65 -22.59 35.57 -0.90
N ARG A 66 -21.45 35.27 -1.54
CA ARG A 66 -20.12 35.54 -1.01
C ARG A 66 -19.85 37.05 -0.90
N PHE A 67 -20.38 37.82 -1.84
CA PHE A 67 -20.26 39.27 -1.95
C PHE A 67 -21.66 39.87 -2.13
N PRO A 68 -22.41 40.07 -1.03
CA PRO A 68 -23.75 40.63 -1.10
C PRO A 68 -23.73 42.05 -1.69
N PRO A 69 -24.73 42.42 -2.52
CA PRO A 69 -24.78 43.76 -3.11
C PRO A 69 -24.90 44.83 -2.02
N GLU A 70 -24.11 45.90 -2.13
CA GLU A 70 -24.07 46.99 -1.13
C GLU A 70 -25.44 47.67 -0.89
N ASN A 71 -26.36 47.54 -1.84
CA ASN A 71 -27.67 48.20 -1.83
C ASN A 71 -28.82 47.37 -1.25
N ASP A 72 -28.56 46.17 -0.70
CA ASP A 72 -29.60 45.32 -0.11
C ASP A 72 -30.11 45.91 1.22
N THR A 73 -30.85 47.01 1.10
CA THR A 73 -31.59 47.73 2.14
C THR A 73 -32.97 47.10 2.35
N SER A 74 -33.17 45.84 1.97
CA SER A 74 -34.42 45.10 2.17
C SER A 74 -34.78 44.92 3.66
N ALA A 75 -33.85 45.15 4.59
CA ALA A 75 -34.13 45.30 6.03
C ALA A 75 -34.60 46.71 6.46
N ARG A 76 -34.73 47.68 5.53
CA ARG A 76 -35.02 49.08 5.85
C ARG A 76 -36.51 49.38 6.04
N ASN A 77 -37.42 48.49 5.63
CA ASN A 77 -38.85 48.81 5.53
C ASN A 77 -39.80 48.13 6.52
N ASN A 78 -39.34 47.23 7.39
CA ASN A 78 -40.18 46.66 8.43
C ASN A 78 -39.53 46.86 9.80
N HIS A 79 -39.83 47.98 10.46
CA HIS A 79 -40.28 48.07 11.86
C HIS A 79 -40.12 49.49 12.41
N THR A 80 -41.28 50.06 12.72
CA THR A 80 -41.59 51.03 13.78
C THR A 80 -40.44 51.48 14.68
N ALA A 81 -40.27 52.80 14.71
CA ALA A 81 -39.38 53.52 15.60
C ALA A 81 -39.66 53.23 17.08
N THR A 82 -38.74 52.51 17.71
CA THR A 82 -38.45 52.62 19.15
C THR A 82 -36.94 52.47 19.33
N SER A 83 -36.30 53.64 19.47
CA SER A 83 -35.15 54.01 20.29
C SER A 83 -34.10 52.94 20.66
N GLN A 84 -32.85 53.26 20.32
CA GLN A 84 -31.56 52.57 20.54
C GLN A 84 -31.10 51.68 19.38
N SER A 85 -30.88 52.34 18.24
CA SER A 85 -30.41 51.74 16.99
C SER A 85 -28.88 51.56 16.98
N GLN A 86 -28.42 50.32 17.20
CA GLN A 86 -27.26 49.82 16.46
C GLN A 86 -27.55 49.96 14.95
N PRO A 87 -26.59 50.39 14.12
CA PRO A 87 -26.79 50.41 12.67
C PRO A 87 -27.14 48.98 12.19
N PRO A 88 -28.02 48.83 11.17
CA PRO A 88 -28.34 47.51 10.63
C PRO A 88 -27.04 46.81 10.23
N ALA A 89 -26.83 45.58 10.71
CA ALA A 89 -25.62 44.81 10.47
C ALA A 89 -25.39 44.72 8.96
N ARG A 90 -24.41 45.47 8.46
CA ARG A 90 -23.98 45.42 7.05
C ARG A 90 -23.64 43.96 6.75
N ARG A 91 -24.27 43.36 5.73
CA ARG A 91 -23.90 42.01 5.31
C ARG A 91 -22.43 42.03 4.90
N LEU A 92 -21.60 41.34 5.68
CA LEU A 92 -20.16 41.29 5.53
C LEU A 92 -19.76 40.40 4.33
N ASN A 93 -18.72 40.80 3.61
CA ASN A 93 -18.13 40.01 2.52
C ASN A 93 -17.34 38.83 3.07
N ALA A 94 -17.27 37.74 2.32
CA ALA A 94 -16.34 36.64 2.60
C ALA A 94 -15.09 36.77 1.73
N ASP A 95 -14.27 37.78 1.99
CA ASP A 95 -13.03 38.04 1.27
C ASP A 95 -12.04 36.89 1.49
N ARG A 96 -11.88 36.43 2.73
CA ARG A 96 -11.16 35.20 3.10
C ARG A 96 -12.16 34.14 3.53
N ARG A 97 -12.10 32.96 2.90
CA ARG A 97 -12.91 31.79 3.27
C ARG A 97 -12.01 30.61 3.53
N LEU A 98 -12.04 30.03 4.72
CA LEU A 98 -11.42 28.74 5.00
C LEU A 98 -12.48 27.67 5.12
N LEU A 99 -12.20 26.53 4.51
CA LEU A 99 -13.04 25.36 4.62
C LEU A 99 -12.19 24.14 5.01
N PHE A 100 -12.40 23.67 6.23
CA PHE A 100 -11.76 22.48 6.75
C PHE A 100 -12.77 21.33 6.74
N ILE A 101 -12.40 20.18 6.18
CA ILE A 101 -13.25 18.99 6.09
C ILE A 101 -12.44 17.75 6.52
N THR A 102 -12.98 16.99 7.46
CA THR A 102 -12.44 15.68 7.84
C THR A 102 -13.09 14.59 6.98
N ASP A 103 -12.28 13.60 6.57
CA ASP A 103 -12.68 12.45 5.76
C ASP A 103 -13.60 12.82 4.58
N LEU A 104 -13.08 13.63 3.66
CA LEU A 104 -13.82 14.13 2.49
C LEU A 104 -14.63 13.03 1.80
N ASP A 105 -15.95 13.08 1.98
CA ASP A 105 -16.89 12.09 1.48
C ASP A 105 -17.67 12.60 0.26
N HIS A 106 -18.54 11.74 -0.28
CA HIS A 106 -19.34 12.07 -1.45
C HIS A 106 -20.32 13.21 -1.20
N TRP A 107 -20.85 13.36 0.02
CA TRP A 107 -21.74 14.48 0.36
C TRP A 107 -20.98 15.80 0.38
N SER A 108 -19.85 15.85 1.09
CA SER A 108 -18.95 17.00 1.13
C SER A 108 -18.50 17.40 -0.26
N MET A 109 -18.08 16.44 -1.08
CA MET A 109 -17.66 16.72 -2.44
C MET A 109 -18.80 17.30 -3.30
N MET A 110 -20.03 16.81 -3.12
CA MET A 110 -21.20 17.37 -3.80
C MET A 110 -21.55 18.78 -3.32
N VAL A 111 -21.40 19.07 -2.03
CA VAL A 111 -21.51 20.43 -1.50
C VAL A 111 -20.53 21.33 -2.24
N LEU A 112 -19.24 20.97 -2.25
CA LEU A 112 -18.19 21.78 -2.89
C LEU A 112 -18.46 22.03 -4.37
N VAL A 113 -18.75 20.99 -5.15
CA VAL A 113 -18.91 21.10 -6.60
C VAL A 113 -20.18 21.90 -6.96
N SER A 114 -21.23 21.84 -6.16
CA SER A 114 -22.51 22.52 -6.42
C SER A 114 -22.56 23.99 -5.96
N THR A 115 -21.60 24.42 -5.14
CA THR A 115 -21.51 25.81 -4.63
C THR A 115 -20.29 26.56 -5.15
N LEU A 116 -19.51 25.97 -6.04
CA LEU A 116 -18.24 26.53 -6.51
C LEU A 116 -18.43 27.67 -7.51
N SER A 117 -17.58 28.69 -7.41
CA SER A 117 -17.48 29.70 -8.47
C SER A 117 -16.73 29.16 -9.69
N ILE A 118 -17.06 29.65 -10.89
CA ILE A 118 -16.42 29.25 -12.16
C ILE A 118 -14.89 29.43 -12.11
N HIS A 119 -14.41 30.48 -11.41
CA HIS A 119 -12.99 30.78 -11.29
C HIS A 119 -12.22 29.78 -10.41
N GLN A 120 -12.90 29.12 -9.47
CA GLN A 120 -12.29 28.12 -8.58
C GLN A 120 -12.42 26.69 -9.11
N ALA A 121 -13.30 26.47 -10.11
CA ALA A 121 -13.63 25.16 -10.66
C ALA A 121 -12.42 24.32 -11.06
N LYS A 122 -11.50 24.91 -11.82
CA LYS A 122 -10.30 24.20 -12.28
C LYS A 122 -9.41 23.79 -11.11
N ALA A 123 -9.07 24.74 -10.23
CA ALA A 123 -8.17 24.52 -9.11
C ALA A 123 -8.68 23.42 -8.17
N LEU A 124 -9.97 23.52 -7.80
CA LEU A 124 -10.57 22.57 -6.87
C LEU A 124 -10.75 21.20 -7.50
N ARG A 125 -11.15 21.11 -8.77
CA ARG A 125 -11.25 19.82 -9.48
C ARG A 125 -9.90 19.09 -9.47
N ASP A 126 -8.83 19.80 -9.81
CA ASP A 126 -7.50 19.21 -9.88
C ASP A 126 -7.04 18.71 -8.48
N SER A 127 -7.32 19.46 -7.40
CA SER A 127 -7.03 19.03 -6.02
C SER A 127 -7.91 17.87 -5.55
N LEU A 128 -9.22 17.88 -5.86
CA LEU A 128 -10.12 16.77 -5.53
C LEU A 128 -9.68 15.47 -6.23
N TYR A 129 -9.30 15.56 -7.51
CA TYR A 129 -8.76 14.41 -8.22
C TYR A 129 -7.49 13.86 -7.56
N ARG A 130 -6.53 14.72 -7.21
CA ARG A 130 -5.29 14.29 -6.53
C ARG A 130 -5.57 13.67 -5.16
N HIS A 131 -6.51 14.23 -4.40
CA HIS A 131 -6.97 13.67 -3.13
C HIS A 131 -7.54 12.26 -3.31
N LEU A 132 -8.51 12.10 -4.21
CA LEU A 132 -9.14 10.81 -4.48
C LEU A 132 -8.17 9.78 -5.06
N ALA A 133 -7.21 10.22 -5.87
CA ALA A 133 -6.22 9.35 -6.53
C ALA A 133 -4.98 9.04 -5.67
N PHE A 134 -4.92 9.54 -4.44
CA PHE A 134 -3.78 9.38 -3.52
C PHE A 134 -2.44 9.85 -4.11
N ARG A 135 -2.48 11.01 -4.78
CA ARG A 135 -1.33 11.60 -5.49
C ARG A 135 -0.76 12.79 -4.71
N GLY A 136 0.55 12.73 -4.46
CA GLY A 136 1.28 13.84 -3.86
C GLY A 136 1.52 14.96 -4.86
N PHE A 137 1.51 16.19 -4.36
CA PHE A 137 1.73 17.40 -5.13
C PHE A 137 2.23 18.50 -4.20
N LEU A 138 3.08 19.37 -4.72
CA LEU A 138 3.41 20.65 -4.13
C LEU A 138 3.64 21.62 -5.27
N GLY A 139 2.95 22.75 -5.28
CA GLY A 139 3.15 23.71 -6.34
C GLY A 139 2.40 25.02 -6.16
N SER A 140 2.96 26.02 -6.82
CA SER A 140 2.34 27.33 -7.04
C SER A 140 2.02 27.48 -8.53
N THR A 141 0.91 28.13 -8.86
CA THR A 141 0.54 28.45 -10.24
C THR A 141 -0.08 29.83 -10.29
N TYR A 142 0.43 30.65 -11.22
CA TYR A 142 -0.13 31.95 -11.59
C TYR A 142 -0.63 31.86 -13.02
N LEU A 143 -1.93 32.02 -13.24
CA LEU A 143 -2.54 31.98 -14.58
C LEU A 143 -2.38 33.34 -15.26
N PRO A 144 -1.55 33.48 -16.32
CA PRO A 144 -1.25 34.79 -16.91
C PRO A 144 -2.35 35.33 -17.84
N SER A 145 -3.32 34.51 -18.26
CA SER A 145 -4.33 34.90 -19.26
C SER A 145 -5.75 34.99 -18.68
N GLY A 146 -6.35 36.18 -18.71
CA GLY A 146 -7.71 36.45 -18.24
C GLY A 146 -7.76 37.20 -16.89
N PHE A 147 -8.75 36.90 -16.05
CA PHE A 147 -8.73 37.30 -14.64
C PHE A 147 -7.60 36.56 -13.95
N SER A 148 -6.53 37.26 -13.57
CA SER A 148 -5.38 36.67 -12.87
C SER A 148 -5.86 36.00 -11.60
N THR A 149 -5.75 34.66 -11.54
CA THR A 149 -5.96 33.89 -10.31
C THR A 149 -4.66 33.21 -9.94
N PHE A 150 -4.36 33.17 -8.64
CA PHE A 150 -3.25 32.37 -8.11
C PHE A 150 -3.78 31.09 -7.48
N GLN A 151 -2.92 30.08 -7.43
CA GLN A 151 -3.16 28.79 -6.81
C GLN A 151 -1.90 28.38 -6.07
N LEU A 152 -2.03 28.03 -4.79
CA LEU A 152 -1.00 27.40 -3.97
C LEU A 152 -1.62 26.11 -3.46
N ALA A 153 -1.02 24.97 -3.78
CA ALA A 153 -1.59 23.70 -3.36
C ALA A 153 -0.51 22.71 -2.95
N PHE A 154 -0.85 21.89 -1.97
CA PHE A 154 -0.09 20.71 -1.63
C PHE A 154 -1.02 19.54 -1.33
N ASP A 155 -0.51 18.35 -1.57
CA ASP A 155 -1.13 17.07 -1.33
C ASP A 155 -0.05 16.20 -0.69
N LEU A 156 -0.17 15.92 0.61
CA LEU A 156 0.80 15.17 1.41
C LEU A 156 0.26 13.76 1.68
N PRO A 157 0.54 12.76 0.81
CA PRO A 157 0.24 11.37 1.09
C PRO A 157 1.24 10.81 2.12
N TYR A 158 0.71 10.10 3.11
CA TYR A 158 1.46 9.38 4.13
C TYR A 158 0.77 8.05 4.45
N TYR A 159 1.43 7.22 5.25
CA TYR A 159 0.87 5.96 5.71
C TYR A 159 0.93 5.90 7.23
N ALA A 160 -0.21 5.64 7.84
CA ALA A 160 -0.35 5.49 9.28
C ALA A 160 -0.19 4.02 9.67
N PHE A 161 0.81 3.71 10.50
CA PHE A 161 0.93 2.40 11.14
C PHE A 161 0.08 2.39 12.42
N ARG A 162 -0.92 1.52 12.49
CA ARG A 162 -1.84 1.45 13.64
C ARG A 162 -1.96 0.03 14.17
N VAL A 163 -1.92 -0.10 15.49
CA VAL A 163 -2.24 -1.35 16.19
C VAL A 163 -3.65 -1.22 16.73
N ALA A 164 -4.56 -2.07 16.26
CA ALA A 164 -5.97 -2.00 16.62
C ALA A 164 -6.48 -3.36 17.11
N PRO A 165 -7.53 -3.40 17.95
CA PRO A 165 -8.17 -4.64 18.35
C PRO A 165 -8.72 -5.42 17.14
N CYS A 166 -8.64 -6.75 17.19
CA CYS A 166 -9.12 -7.61 16.10
C CYS A 166 -10.61 -7.43 15.80
N HIS A 167 -11.41 -7.03 16.79
CA HIS A 167 -12.86 -6.82 16.65
C HIS A 167 -13.24 -5.42 16.15
N SER A 168 -12.28 -4.49 16.09
CA SER A 168 -12.48 -3.10 15.66
C SER A 168 -11.31 -2.64 14.79
N PRO A 169 -11.11 -3.25 13.60
CA PRO A 169 -10.08 -2.81 12.67
C PRO A 169 -10.37 -1.39 12.15
N PRO A 170 -9.34 -0.64 11.72
CA PRO A 170 -9.54 0.62 11.02
C PRO A 170 -10.46 0.42 9.80
N HIS A 171 -11.38 1.36 9.58
CA HIS A 171 -12.36 1.27 8.51
C HIS A 171 -12.57 2.61 7.83
N ASP A 172 -12.23 2.70 6.55
CA ASP A 172 -12.62 3.84 5.72
C ASP A 172 -14.05 3.64 5.22
N HIS A 173 -14.95 4.47 5.76
CA HIS A 173 -16.38 4.44 5.46
C HIS A 173 -16.70 4.97 4.04
N ARG A 174 -15.75 5.67 3.40
CA ARG A 174 -15.93 6.25 2.07
C ARG A 174 -15.71 5.18 1.01
N LYS A 175 -16.64 5.07 0.05
CA LYS A 175 -16.66 3.98 -0.95
C LYS A 175 -16.58 4.51 -2.36
N ARG A 176 -15.86 3.79 -3.24
CA ARG A 176 -15.90 3.98 -4.69
C ARG A 176 -16.97 3.07 -5.32
N LYS A 177 -17.72 3.57 -6.31
CA LYS A 177 -18.75 2.77 -7.01
C LYS A 177 -18.21 1.66 -7.91
N SER A 178 -16.92 1.60 -8.23
CA SER A 178 -16.42 0.63 -9.23
C SER A 178 -16.57 -0.81 -8.74
N ALA A 179 -17.60 -1.49 -9.25
CA ALA A 179 -17.86 -2.94 -9.35
C ALA A 179 -17.60 -3.86 -8.13
N GLY A 180 -17.29 -3.33 -6.95
CA GLY A 180 -17.02 -4.17 -5.78
C GLY A 180 -16.64 -3.39 -4.53
N SER A 181 -17.42 -2.37 -4.15
CA SER A 181 -17.35 -1.68 -2.84
C SER A 181 -15.94 -1.56 -2.24
N GLU A 182 -14.99 -1.02 -3.00
CA GLU A 182 -13.65 -0.73 -2.48
C GLU A 182 -13.70 0.59 -1.71
N ALA A 183 -13.14 0.58 -0.50
CA ALA A 183 -12.91 1.78 0.30
C ALA A 183 -12.07 2.81 -0.48
N LEU A 184 -12.21 4.10 -0.16
CA LEU A 184 -11.45 5.15 -0.83
C LEU A 184 -9.93 4.97 -0.61
N ARG A 185 -9.53 4.70 0.64
CA ARG A 185 -8.16 4.42 1.03
C ARG A 185 -7.91 2.94 1.25
N ASN A 186 -6.71 2.49 0.90
CA ASN A 186 -6.31 1.12 1.14
C ASN A 186 -5.88 0.91 2.60
N ILE A 187 -6.27 -0.23 3.16
CA ILE A 187 -5.88 -0.69 4.50
C ILE A 187 -5.26 -2.08 4.34
N THR A 188 -3.97 -2.19 4.67
CA THR A 188 -3.22 -3.45 4.56
C THR A 188 -3.01 -4.08 5.92
N ASP A 189 -3.47 -5.33 6.09
CA ASP A 189 -3.19 -6.14 7.28
C ASP A 189 -1.69 -6.53 7.32
N LEU A 190 -1.01 -6.09 8.39
CA LEU A 190 0.41 -6.33 8.64
C LEU A 190 0.67 -7.50 9.60
N SER A 191 -0.34 -8.30 9.94
CA SER A 191 -0.20 -9.47 10.84
C SER A 191 0.83 -10.48 10.33
N PHE A 192 1.18 -10.46 9.05
CA PHE A 192 2.22 -11.32 8.50
C PHE A 192 3.64 -10.90 8.91
N LEU A 193 3.86 -9.65 9.32
CA LEU A 193 5.16 -9.16 9.76
C LEU A 193 5.59 -9.79 11.08
N VAL A 194 4.62 -10.10 11.95
CA VAL A 194 4.87 -10.72 13.25
C VAL A 194 4.86 -12.24 13.11
N ARG A 195 5.90 -12.90 13.64
CA ARG A 195 5.93 -14.37 13.67
C ARG A 195 4.86 -14.86 14.66
N LYS A 196 4.02 -15.82 14.24
CA LYS A 196 2.95 -16.33 15.12
C LYS A 196 3.56 -16.83 16.44
N PRO A 197 3.12 -16.34 17.60
CA PRO A 197 3.57 -16.87 18.88
C PRO A 197 3.19 -18.36 18.97
N LYS A 198 4.02 -19.16 19.63
CA LYS A 198 3.72 -20.57 19.92
C LYS A 198 2.52 -20.72 20.87
N CYS A 199 2.05 -19.63 21.48
CA CYS A 199 0.90 -19.63 22.36
C CYS A 199 -0.40 -19.93 21.59
N PRO A 200 -1.26 -20.82 22.10
CA PRO A 200 -2.53 -21.17 21.48
C PRO A 200 -3.61 -20.06 21.59
N VAL A 201 -3.31 -18.96 22.29
CA VAL A 201 -4.26 -17.85 22.45
C VAL A 201 -4.19 -16.94 21.21
N PRO A 202 -5.32 -16.72 20.51
CA PRO A 202 -5.35 -15.82 19.36
C PRO A 202 -4.99 -14.38 19.79
N PRO A 203 -4.27 -13.63 18.95
CA PRO A 203 -3.89 -12.26 19.26
C PRO A 203 -5.14 -11.37 19.41
N THR A 204 -5.13 -10.52 20.42
CA THR A 204 -6.21 -9.56 20.70
C THR A 204 -6.12 -8.31 19.81
N THR A 205 -4.93 -8.02 19.27
CA THR A 205 -4.63 -6.87 18.41
C THR A 205 -3.90 -7.28 17.14
N LYS A 206 -4.00 -6.42 16.12
CA LYS A 206 -3.30 -6.55 14.84
C LYS A 206 -2.73 -5.21 14.41
N ALA A 207 -1.65 -5.27 13.64
CA ALA A 207 -1.07 -4.10 12.99
C ALA A 207 -1.67 -3.91 11.59
N TYR A 208 -1.93 -2.65 11.25
CA TYR A 208 -2.49 -2.22 9.98
C TYR A 208 -1.68 -1.05 9.42
N LEU A 209 -1.58 -1.02 8.10
CA LEU A 209 -1.05 0.11 7.34
C LEU A 209 -2.21 0.80 6.63
N CYS A 210 -2.47 2.07 6.98
CA CYS A 210 -3.59 2.84 6.45
C CYS A 210 -3.07 3.95 5.54
N GLU A 211 -3.58 4.03 4.30
CA GLU A 211 -3.31 5.18 3.41
C GLU A 211 -4.04 6.43 3.90
N ALA A 212 -3.32 7.55 4.02
CA ALA A 212 -3.91 8.80 4.49
C ALA A 212 -3.25 10.00 3.81
N GLN A 213 -4.04 11.05 3.54
CA GLN A 213 -3.56 12.23 2.84
C GLN A 213 -4.17 13.50 3.41
N THR A 214 -3.32 14.52 3.52
CA THR A 214 -3.74 15.90 3.75
C THR A 214 -3.63 16.69 2.45
N THR A 215 -4.73 17.28 2.01
CA THR A 215 -4.78 18.12 0.81
C THR A 215 -5.12 19.54 1.22
N VAL A 216 -4.32 20.51 0.76
CA VAL A 216 -4.59 21.93 0.95
C VAL A 216 -4.55 22.64 -0.40
N LEU A 217 -5.56 23.47 -0.65
CA LEU A 217 -5.63 24.34 -1.82
C LEU A 217 -5.97 25.76 -1.35
N ILE A 218 -5.12 26.72 -1.67
CA ILE A 218 -5.39 28.15 -1.53
C ILE A 218 -5.48 28.75 -2.92
N SER A 219 -6.59 29.44 -3.22
CA SER A 219 -6.77 30.11 -4.51
C SER A 219 -7.54 31.41 -4.37
N GLY A 220 -7.17 32.41 -5.14
CA GLY A 220 -7.80 33.71 -5.11
C GLY A 220 -7.54 34.52 -6.37
N ALA A 221 -8.27 35.62 -6.52
CA ALA A 221 -8.02 36.61 -7.55
C ALA A 221 -6.87 37.54 -7.15
N ASP A 222 -6.74 37.81 -5.85
CA ASP A 222 -5.74 38.71 -5.29
C ASP A 222 -5.43 38.34 -3.82
N PRO A 223 -4.36 38.89 -3.22
CA PRO A 223 -3.98 38.57 -1.84
C PRO A 223 -5.02 38.92 -0.78
N TRP A 224 -6.03 39.74 -1.10
CA TRP A 224 -7.08 40.14 -0.17
C TRP A 224 -8.32 39.25 -0.27
N ARG A 225 -8.56 38.65 -1.45
CA ARG A 225 -9.73 37.84 -1.77
C ARG A 225 -9.34 36.44 -2.22
N TRP A 226 -9.37 35.51 -1.28
CA TRP A 226 -8.96 34.12 -1.50
C TRP A 226 -9.81 33.13 -0.70
N VAL A 227 -9.75 31.88 -1.12
CA VAL A 227 -10.36 30.73 -0.43
C VAL A 227 -9.27 29.72 -0.14
N ALA A 228 -9.39 29.00 0.97
CA ALA A 228 -8.61 27.83 1.24
C ALA A 228 -9.49 26.63 1.56
N TYR A 229 -9.10 25.47 1.06
CA TYR A 229 -9.70 24.17 1.33
C TYR A 229 -8.64 23.30 2.00
N CYS A 230 -9.00 22.62 3.08
CA CYS A 230 -8.16 21.61 3.73
C CYS A 230 -8.97 20.34 3.93
N PHE A 231 -8.48 19.24 3.37
CA PHE A 231 -9.08 17.90 3.48
C PHE A 231 -8.09 17.01 4.21
N VAL A 232 -8.52 16.40 5.31
CA VAL A 232 -7.68 15.51 6.12
C VAL A 232 -8.33 14.14 6.27
N ASP A 233 -7.54 13.08 6.09
CA ASP A 233 -7.97 11.72 6.38
C ASP A 233 -7.75 11.42 7.87
N THR A 234 -8.81 10.98 8.56
CA THR A 234 -8.81 10.70 10.01
C THR A 234 -9.45 9.37 10.37
N TYR A 235 -10.05 8.67 9.39
CA TYR A 235 -10.77 7.40 9.54
C TYR A 235 -10.00 6.26 10.25
N PHE A 236 -8.66 6.33 10.28
CA PHE A 236 -7.80 5.28 10.84
C PHE A 236 -7.50 5.48 12.34
N GLU A 237 -7.88 6.61 12.92
CA GLU A 237 -7.72 6.90 14.33
C GLU A 237 -8.89 6.39 15.17
N SER A 238 -8.60 6.02 16.41
CA SER A 238 -9.62 5.82 17.43
C SER A 238 -10.33 7.15 17.75
N GLU A 239 -11.59 7.09 18.15
CA GLU A 239 -12.40 8.29 18.47
C GLU A 239 -11.66 9.27 19.39
N ASP A 240 -11.00 8.78 20.45
CA ASP A 240 -10.25 9.60 21.42
C ASP A 240 -9.03 10.36 20.85
N ARG A 241 -8.53 9.98 19.67
CA ARG A 241 -7.33 10.56 19.05
C ARG A 241 -7.61 11.16 17.68
N ARG A 242 -8.85 11.04 17.22
CA ARG A 242 -9.24 11.43 15.88
C ARG A 242 -9.36 12.94 15.82
N GLU A 243 -8.65 13.56 14.88
CA GLU A 243 -8.88 14.96 14.55
C GLU A 243 -10.32 15.11 14.03
N SER A 244 -11.15 15.90 14.72
CA SER A 244 -12.55 16.09 14.38
C SER A 244 -12.90 17.57 14.41
N VAL A 245 -13.97 17.93 13.69
CA VAL A 245 -14.48 19.30 13.71
C VAL A 245 -15.07 19.67 15.06
N ASP A 246 -15.61 18.69 15.79
CA ASP A 246 -16.16 18.88 17.13
C ASP A 246 -15.05 19.13 18.16
N ALA A 247 -13.90 18.44 18.04
CA ALA A 247 -12.75 18.68 18.93
C ALA A 247 -12.25 20.14 18.83
N TYR A 248 -12.21 20.70 17.63
CA TYR A 248 -11.84 22.11 17.45
C TYR A 248 -12.90 23.10 17.97
N ASP A 249 -14.17 22.71 18.03
CA ASP A 249 -15.26 23.50 18.61
C ASP A 249 -15.19 23.49 20.15
N GLU A 250 -14.90 22.32 20.74
CA GLU A 250 -14.68 22.17 22.18
C GLU A 250 -13.48 22.98 22.69
N ASP A 251 -12.45 23.14 21.86
CA ASP A 251 -11.26 23.95 22.17
C ASP A 251 -11.50 25.47 22.06
N VAL A 252 -12.69 25.93 21.65
CA VAL A 252 -13.02 27.35 21.61
C VAL A 252 -13.20 27.87 23.04
N VAL A 253 -12.34 28.79 23.45
CA VAL A 253 -12.40 29.41 24.79
C VAL A 253 -13.03 30.81 24.66
N ILE A 254 -14.15 31.01 25.36
CA ILE A 254 -14.80 32.31 25.48
C ILE A 254 -14.55 32.82 26.90
N ASP A 255 -13.76 33.89 27.03
CA ASP A 255 -13.60 34.57 28.32
C ASP A 255 -14.71 35.62 28.50
N ASP A 256 -15.66 35.29 29.39
CA ASP A 256 -16.80 36.15 29.75
C ASP A 256 -16.38 37.49 30.39
N GLU A 257 -15.16 37.60 30.95
CA GLU A 257 -14.66 38.83 31.59
C GLU A 257 -13.86 39.72 30.63
N SER A 258 -13.06 39.13 29.73
CA SER A 258 -12.20 39.89 28.80
C SER A 258 -12.74 40.03 27.39
N ASN A 259 -13.83 39.33 27.04
CA ASN A 259 -14.38 39.28 25.67
C ASN A 259 -13.38 38.76 24.63
N VAL A 260 -12.29 38.10 25.06
CA VAL A 260 -11.30 37.46 24.20
C VAL A 260 -11.76 36.03 23.91
N CYS A 261 -11.96 35.74 22.62
CA CYS A 261 -12.27 34.41 22.13
C CYS A 261 -10.98 33.82 21.56
N PHE A 262 -10.49 32.71 22.13
CA PHE A 262 -9.48 31.90 21.45
C PHE A 262 -10.20 30.88 20.58
N GLN A 263 -10.16 31.08 19.27
CA GLN A 263 -10.66 30.11 18.30
C GLN A 263 -9.47 29.47 17.57
N PRO A 264 -9.26 28.14 17.67
CA PRO A 264 -8.15 27.47 17.00
C PRO A 264 -8.34 27.45 15.47
N ASP A 265 -7.26 27.66 14.72
CA ASP A 265 -7.25 27.43 13.27
C ASP A 265 -7.01 25.94 12.97
N PRO A 266 -8.01 25.22 12.42
CA PRO A 266 -7.85 23.81 12.14
C PRO A 266 -6.82 23.54 11.04
N PHE A 267 -6.56 24.45 10.10
CA PHE A 267 -5.55 24.21 9.05
C PHE A 267 -4.15 24.02 9.65
N THR A 268 -3.87 24.74 10.74
CA THR A 268 -2.59 24.71 11.46
C THR A 268 -2.62 23.77 12.66
N THR A 269 -3.54 22.82 12.71
CA THR A 269 -3.66 21.86 13.83
C THR A 269 -3.76 22.54 15.20
N ALA A 270 -4.61 23.59 15.31
CA ALA A 270 -4.79 24.44 16.49
C ALA A 270 -3.54 25.24 16.95
N GLU A 271 -2.46 25.32 16.15
CA GLU A 271 -1.25 26.08 16.54
C GLU A 271 -1.37 27.59 16.32
N SER A 272 -2.34 28.02 15.51
CA SER A 272 -2.63 29.44 15.25
C SER A 272 -4.02 29.81 15.73
N GLU A 273 -4.15 31.04 16.19
CA GLU A 273 -5.42 31.62 16.59
C GLU A 273 -6.14 32.18 15.35
N ALA A 274 -7.33 31.68 15.07
CA ALA A 274 -8.13 32.10 13.94
C ALA A 274 -8.43 33.60 14.02
N ASP A 275 -8.69 34.15 15.21
CA ASP A 275 -9.01 35.56 15.46
C ASP A 275 -7.87 36.55 15.22
N HIS A 276 -6.66 36.03 15.02
CA HIS A 276 -5.50 36.78 14.57
C HIS A 276 -5.00 36.22 13.22
N PRO A 277 -5.81 36.37 12.15
CA PRO A 277 -5.59 35.62 10.92
C PRO A 277 -4.37 36.12 10.14
N VAL A 278 -3.60 35.19 9.60
CA VAL A 278 -2.58 35.51 8.61
C VAL A 278 -3.25 35.87 7.28
N LEU A 279 -3.08 37.11 6.85
CA LEU A 279 -3.77 37.67 5.68
C LEU A 279 -3.07 37.37 4.35
N ASP A 280 -1.73 37.34 4.33
CA ASP A 280 -1.00 36.99 3.11
C ASP A 280 -1.15 35.49 2.83
N PRO A 281 -1.72 35.09 1.67
CA PRO A 281 -2.00 33.69 1.38
C PRO A 281 -0.74 32.85 1.20
N ARG A 282 0.41 33.44 0.86
CA ARG A 282 1.70 32.72 0.73
C ARG A 282 2.31 32.47 2.10
N GLU A 283 2.24 33.44 3.01
CA GLU A 283 2.64 33.23 4.40
C GLU A 283 1.77 32.16 5.05
N TYR A 284 0.44 32.27 4.90
CA TYR A 284 -0.50 31.28 5.42
C TYR A 284 -0.24 29.89 4.84
N PHE A 285 0.03 29.78 3.52
CA PHE A 285 0.39 28.51 2.89
C PHE A 285 1.59 27.83 3.56
N LEU A 286 2.66 28.58 3.87
CA LEU A 286 3.86 28.03 4.49
C LEU A 286 3.61 27.58 5.93
N ILE A 287 2.82 28.34 6.70
CA ILE A 287 2.42 27.95 8.06
C ILE A 287 1.66 26.62 8.02
N VAL A 288 0.62 26.55 7.17
CA VAL A 288 -0.21 25.35 7.05
C VAL A 288 0.59 24.15 6.53
N LEU A 289 1.47 24.36 5.55
CA LEU A 289 2.36 23.32 5.04
C LEU A 289 3.27 22.79 6.14
N GLU A 290 3.87 23.67 6.94
CA GLU A 290 4.75 23.26 8.04
C GLU A 290 4.00 22.44 9.09
N SER A 291 2.85 22.91 9.58
CA SER A 291 2.04 22.18 10.58
C SER A 291 1.61 20.80 10.05
N ARG A 292 1.09 20.72 8.82
CA ARG A 292 0.63 19.44 8.23
C ARG A 292 1.76 18.51 7.83
N LEU A 293 2.91 19.05 7.44
CA LEU A 293 4.12 18.27 7.19
C LEU A 293 4.66 17.66 8.50
N ARG A 294 4.52 18.35 9.63
CA ARG A 294 4.91 17.81 10.95
C ARG A 294 4.13 16.53 11.27
N GLN A 295 2.82 16.49 11.02
CA GLN A 295 1.98 15.30 11.16
C GLN A 295 2.44 14.17 10.22
N ALA A 296 2.57 14.47 8.92
CA ALA A 296 2.99 13.48 7.93
C ALA A 296 4.38 12.89 8.26
N LYS A 297 5.31 13.74 8.72
CA LYS A 297 6.64 13.32 9.19
C LYS A 297 6.54 12.39 10.39
N TYR A 298 5.73 12.72 11.38
CA TYR A 298 5.52 11.84 12.53
C TYR A 298 5.06 10.44 12.10
N GLU A 299 4.09 10.37 11.18
CA GLU A 299 3.60 9.08 10.66
C GLU A 299 4.67 8.30 9.90
N TRP A 300 5.46 8.95 9.05
CA TRP A 300 6.57 8.30 8.33
C TRP A 300 7.65 7.77 9.27
N SER A 301 8.03 8.54 10.29
CA SER A 301 9.01 8.10 11.28
C SER A 301 8.46 6.95 12.13
N ASN A 302 7.21 7.05 12.59
CA ASN A 302 6.55 5.98 13.33
C ASN A 302 6.47 4.69 12.49
N LEU A 303 6.11 4.79 11.21
CA LEU A 303 6.09 3.65 10.29
C LEU A 303 7.47 3.00 10.16
N ALA A 304 8.53 3.78 9.91
CA ALA A 304 9.89 3.27 9.75
C ALA A 304 10.34 2.50 11.01
N THR A 305 10.15 3.09 12.19
CA THR A 305 10.51 2.46 13.48
C THR A 305 9.74 1.17 13.73
N ASN A 306 8.42 1.13 13.48
CA ASN A 306 7.63 -0.08 13.70
C ASN A 306 7.95 -1.19 12.67
N MET A 307 8.22 -0.82 11.42
CA MET A 307 8.67 -1.76 10.39
C MET A 307 10.04 -2.35 10.75
N GLU A 308 10.97 -1.51 11.19
CA GLU A 308 12.29 -1.96 11.65
C GLU A 308 12.18 -2.95 12.81
N ALA A 309 11.43 -2.60 13.85
CA ALA A 309 11.22 -3.47 15.00
C ALA A 309 10.63 -4.83 14.58
N SER A 310 9.58 -4.81 13.75
CA SER A 310 8.89 -6.03 13.29
C SER A 310 9.79 -6.92 12.42
N ILE A 311 10.56 -6.32 11.52
CA ILE A 311 11.46 -7.04 10.61
C ILE A 311 12.63 -7.65 11.38
N ASN A 312 13.26 -6.87 12.26
CA ASN A 312 14.38 -7.32 13.09
C ASN A 312 13.94 -8.45 14.03
N GLU A 313 12.76 -8.33 14.65
CA GLU A 313 12.19 -9.41 15.47
C GLU A 313 12.01 -10.69 14.66
N TYR A 314 11.46 -10.61 13.45
CA TYR A 314 11.25 -11.79 12.60
C TYR A 314 12.58 -12.45 12.19
N ILE A 315 13.57 -11.67 11.76
CA ILE A 315 14.88 -12.17 11.32
C ILE A 315 15.63 -12.82 12.49
N ASN A 316 15.65 -12.19 13.65
CA ASN A 316 16.38 -12.65 14.83
C ASN A 316 15.75 -13.88 15.49
N THR A 317 14.43 -14.03 15.41
CA THR A 317 13.72 -15.21 15.94
C THR A 317 13.68 -16.38 14.97
N CYS A 318 14.23 -16.23 13.75
CA CYS A 318 14.28 -17.31 12.79
C CYS A 318 15.38 -18.33 13.17
N PRO A 319 15.06 -19.63 13.31
CA PRO A 319 16.04 -20.66 13.67
C PRO A 319 17.25 -20.77 12.73
N ILE A 320 17.11 -20.29 11.50
CA ILE A 320 18.12 -20.35 10.43
C ILE A 320 19.24 -19.31 10.65
N THR A 321 18.95 -18.21 11.35
CA THR A 321 19.87 -17.09 11.57
C THR A 321 20.65 -17.21 12.89
N MET A 322 20.34 -18.19 13.74
CA MET A 322 21.09 -18.39 14.99
C MET A 322 22.52 -18.83 14.65
N THR A 323 23.48 -18.03 15.10
CA THR A 323 24.91 -18.01 14.75
C THR A 323 25.70 -19.25 15.17
N ASP A 324 25.07 -20.23 15.81
CA ASP A 324 25.73 -21.50 16.07
C ASP A 324 25.67 -22.34 14.80
N PRO A 325 26.80 -22.82 14.25
CA PRO A 325 26.79 -23.78 13.16
C PRO A 325 25.91 -24.95 13.64
N PRO A 326 24.75 -25.20 13.00
CA PRO A 326 23.89 -26.24 13.47
C PRO A 326 24.67 -27.54 13.33
N SER A 327 24.98 -28.19 14.45
CA SER A 327 25.52 -29.55 14.45
C SER A 327 24.54 -30.52 13.77
N THR A 328 23.32 -30.05 13.49
CA THR A 328 22.22 -30.68 12.77
C THR A 328 21.51 -29.62 11.92
N PRO A 329 21.35 -29.82 10.59
CA PRO A 329 20.67 -28.86 9.71
C PRO A 329 19.25 -28.55 10.23
N PRO A 330 18.69 -27.35 9.98
CA PRO A 330 17.31 -27.05 10.35
C PRO A 330 16.38 -28.09 9.71
N ASP A 331 15.72 -28.91 10.54
CA ASP A 331 14.98 -30.12 10.12
C ASP A 331 13.74 -29.86 9.22
N ASP A 332 13.41 -28.59 8.90
CA ASP A 332 12.19 -28.25 8.18
C ASP A 332 12.40 -27.31 6.97
N PRO A 333 12.55 -27.86 5.75
CA PRO A 333 12.60 -27.09 4.49
C PRO A 333 11.38 -26.19 4.27
N LEU A 334 10.24 -26.51 4.88
CA LEU A 334 9.02 -25.72 4.79
C LEU A 334 9.20 -24.38 5.52
N ALA A 335 9.86 -24.37 6.67
CA ALA A 335 10.12 -23.16 7.45
C ALA A 335 11.03 -22.18 6.68
N VAL A 336 12.07 -22.69 6.00
CA VAL A 336 12.97 -21.89 5.15
C VAL A 336 12.20 -21.22 4.00
N ARG A 337 11.33 -21.99 3.33
CA ARG A 337 10.47 -21.47 2.24
C ARG A 337 9.49 -20.43 2.75
N GLN A 338 8.90 -20.63 3.92
CA GLN A 338 8.01 -19.66 4.56
C GLN A 338 8.74 -18.35 4.88
N SER A 339 9.92 -18.41 5.50
CA SER A 339 10.74 -17.22 5.78
C SER A 339 11.10 -16.46 4.50
N ARG A 340 11.42 -17.18 3.42
CA ARG A 340 11.71 -16.56 2.11
C ARG A 340 10.47 -15.87 1.54
N SER A 341 9.32 -16.53 1.59
CA SER A 341 8.05 -15.95 1.12
C SER A 341 7.64 -14.71 1.92
N TRP A 342 7.91 -14.72 3.23
CA TRP A 342 7.74 -13.57 4.10
C TRP A 342 8.63 -12.42 3.67
N ALA A 343 9.93 -12.64 3.49
CA ALA A 343 10.88 -11.60 3.11
C ALA A 343 10.53 -10.96 1.76
N VAL A 344 10.13 -11.77 0.77
CA VAL A 344 9.65 -11.28 -0.53
C VAL A 344 8.38 -10.43 -0.38
N ARG A 345 7.44 -10.86 0.47
CA ARG A 345 6.20 -10.12 0.74
C ARG A 345 6.49 -8.78 1.44
N THR A 346 7.37 -8.78 2.46
CA THR A 346 7.82 -7.58 3.17
C THR A 346 8.49 -6.60 2.21
N LYS A 347 9.41 -7.08 1.36
CA LYS A 347 10.05 -6.25 0.33
C LYS A 347 9.02 -5.64 -0.63
N LYS A 348 8.04 -6.42 -1.07
CA LYS A 348 6.97 -5.94 -1.95
C LYS A 348 6.13 -4.83 -1.29
N LEU A 349 5.98 -4.86 0.03
CA LEU A 349 5.33 -3.80 0.81
C LEU A 349 6.20 -2.55 0.96
N LEU A 350 7.50 -2.70 1.22
CA LEU A 350 8.43 -1.57 1.43
C LEU A 350 8.65 -0.73 0.16
N ARG A 351 8.71 -1.35 -1.02
CA ARG A 351 8.94 -0.65 -2.30
C ARG A 351 8.00 0.53 -2.58
N PRO A 352 6.66 0.37 -2.56
CA PRO A 352 5.75 1.49 -2.79
C PRO A 352 5.82 2.57 -1.70
N LEU A 353 6.20 2.20 -0.46
CA LEU A 353 6.42 3.16 0.63
C LEU A 353 7.63 4.06 0.33
N ILE A 354 8.77 3.45 0.00
CA ILE A 354 10.02 4.14 -0.40
C ILE A 354 9.73 5.09 -1.56
N GLN A 355 9.11 4.58 -2.63
CA GLN A 355 8.78 5.38 -3.82
C GLN A 355 7.88 6.57 -3.51
N LYS A 356 6.88 6.39 -2.62
CA LYS A 356 5.97 7.47 -2.24
C LYS A 356 6.69 8.53 -1.42
N LEU A 357 7.47 8.13 -0.42
CA LEU A 357 8.21 9.04 0.44
C LEU A 357 9.28 9.82 -0.35
N GLU A 358 10.02 9.14 -1.22
CA GLU A 358 11.00 9.77 -2.12
C GLU A 358 10.33 10.83 -3.02
N ALA A 359 9.17 10.51 -3.62
CA ALA A 359 8.43 11.47 -4.42
C ALA A 359 7.99 12.71 -3.62
N THR A 360 7.52 12.53 -2.38
CA THR A 360 7.16 13.64 -1.49
C THR A 360 8.37 14.51 -1.13
N ILE A 361 9.52 13.89 -0.82
CA ILE A 361 10.77 14.62 -0.52
C ILE A 361 11.22 15.45 -1.73
N ASN A 362 11.20 14.86 -2.93
CA ASN A 362 11.60 15.55 -4.16
C ASN A 362 10.70 16.77 -4.43
N GLN A 363 9.40 16.67 -4.12
CA GLN A 363 8.47 17.80 -4.21
C GLN A 363 8.82 18.89 -3.19
N LEU A 364 9.08 18.53 -1.93
CA LEU A 364 9.47 19.47 -0.88
C LEU A 364 10.79 20.20 -1.20
N ASP A 365 11.78 19.49 -1.76
CA ASP A 365 13.06 20.08 -2.15
C ASP A 365 12.88 21.17 -3.23
N SER A 366 11.86 21.05 -4.08
CA SER A 366 11.55 22.05 -5.11
C SER A 366 11.10 23.41 -4.53
N LEU A 367 10.52 23.42 -3.32
CA LEU A 367 10.02 24.62 -2.66
C LEU A 367 11.10 25.68 -2.46
N LYS A 368 12.34 25.26 -2.17
CA LYS A 368 13.49 26.16 -1.94
C LYS A 368 13.86 26.98 -3.18
N THR A 369 13.53 26.48 -4.37
CA THR A 369 13.86 27.13 -5.64
C THR A 369 12.66 27.87 -6.25
N ASP A 370 11.48 27.80 -5.61
CA ASP A 370 10.27 28.46 -6.07
C ASP A 370 10.35 29.98 -5.80
N LYS A 371 10.35 30.75 -6.90
CA LYS A 371 10.40 32.22 -6.88
C LYS A 371 9.22 32.86 -6.17
N THR A 372 8.10 32.15 -6.05
CA THR A 372 6.90 32.59 -5.35
C THR A 372 7.18 32.95 -3.89
N PHE A 373 8.03 32.14 -3.25
CA PHE A 373 8.36 32.29 -1.82
C PHE A 373 9.67 33.03 -1.60
N ALA A 374 10.53 33.15 -2.61
CA ALA A 374 11.82 33.84 -2.53
C ALA A 374 11.74 35.35 -2.19
N THR A 375 10.57 35.97 -2.33
CA THR A 375 10.34 37.40 -2.02
C THR A 375 9.79 37.63 -0.61
N LEU A 376 9.41 36.57 0.11
CA LEU A 376 8.96 36.69 1.48
C LEU A 376 10.19 36.86 2.38
N VAL A 377 10.09 37.77 3.35
CA VAL A 377 11.16 38.04 4.32
C VAL A 377 10.60 37.91 5.73
N GLY A 378 11.42 37.46 6.68
CA GLY A 378 11.07 37.47 8.10
C GLY A 378 10.39 36.18 8.54
N ARG A 379 9.10 36.20 8.90
CA ARG A 379 8.42 35.02 9.48
C ARG A 379 8.37 33.83 8.49
N ALA A 380 8.24 34.11 7.19
CA ALA A 380 8.24 33.08 6.16
C ALA A 380 9.58 32.32 6.05
N ASP A 381 10.73 33.00 6.24
CA ASP A 381 12.05 32.36 6.20
C ASP A 381 12.19 31.29 7.28
N ARG A 382 11.61 31.55 8.46
CA ARG A 382 11.57 30.58 9.56
C ARG A 382 10.83 29.31 9.15
N PHE A 383 9.64 29.43 8.57
CA PHE A 383 8.85 28.28 8.14
C PHE A 383 9.51 27.51 6.99
N ILE A 384 10.14 28.20 6.03
CA ILE A 384 10.93 27.54 4.98
C ILE A 384 12.07 26.70 5.58
N SER A 385 12.75 27.25 6.60
CA SER A 385 13.80 26.54 7.34
C SER A 385 13.26 25.32 8.09
N GLU A 386 12.14 25.47 8.80
CA GLU A 386 11.46 24.39 9.55
C GLU A 386 10.98 23.27 8.62
N ILE A 387 10.35 23.62 7.48
CA ILE A 387 10.01 22.67 6.41
C ILE A 387 11.27 21.94 5.92
N GLY A 388 12.40 22.65 5.80
CA GLY A 388 13.70 22.07 5.48
C GLY A 388 14.18 21.03 6.51
N ASP A 389 14.03 21.30 7.81
CA ASP A 389 14.36 20.34 8.87
C ASP A 389 13.45 19.11 8.82
N HIS A 390 12.14 19.30 8.66
CA HIS A 390 11.20 18.18 8.51
C HIS A 390 11.53 17.33 7.28
N THR A 391 11.88 17.96 6.15
CA THR A 391 12.30 17.27 4.92
C THR A 391 13.58 16.44 5.15
N LYS A 392 14.54 16.96 5.92
CA LYS A 392 15.76 16.22 6.30
C LYS A 392 15.42 14.98 7.15
N ARG A 393 14.49 15.11 8.11
CA ARG A 393 14.05 13.98 8.93
C ARG A 393 13.29 12.92 8.13
N LEU A 394 12.45 13.33 7.18
CA LEU A 394 11.80 12.43 6.23
C LEU A 394 12.83 11.64 5.41
N ARG A 395 13.95 12.26 5.03
CA ARG A 395 15.06 11.56 4.35
C ARG A 395 15.69 10.48 5.24
N GLY A 396 15.81 10.72 6.55
CA GLY A 396 16.21 9.69 7.50
C GLY A 396 15.25 8.49 7.48
N SER A 397 13.94 8.73 7.56
CA SER A 397 12.95 7.66 7.45
C SER A 397 12.97 6.94 6.09
N LEU A 398 13.32 7.63 5.00
CA LEU A 398 13.53 7.01 3.69
C LEU A 398 14.74 6.07 3.72
N GLU A 399 15.88 6.53 4.24
CA GLU A 399 17.09 5.73 4.39
C GLU A 399 16.84 4.49 5.25
N ASP A 400 16.08 4.62 6.34
CA ASP A 400 15.69 3.49 7.20
C ASP A 400 14.89 2.45 6.40
N LEU A 401 13.85 2.87 5.67
CA LEU A 401 13.03 1.97 4.85
C LEU A 401 13.86 1.30 3.73
N GLU A 402 14.78 2.02 3.10
CA GLU A 402 15.71 1.47 2.11
C GLU A 402 16.65 0.43 2.72
N ASN A 403 17.17 0.69 3.92
CA ASN A 403 18.02 -0.25 4.64
C ASN A 403 17.25 -1.51 5.02
N LEU A 404 15.98 -1.40 5.43
CA LEU A 404 15.11 -2.57 5.65
C LEU A 404 14.86 -3.37 4.37
N CYS A 405 14.72 -2.68 3.23
CA CYS A 405 14.60 -3.34 1.94
C CYS A 405 15.88 -4.12 1.58
N LYS A 406 17.06 -3.54 1.82
CA LYS A 406 18.37 -4.21 1.63
C LYS A 406 18.55 -5.39 2.59
N ALA A 407 18.14 -5.25 3.84
CA ALA A 407 18.17 -6.34 4.82
C ALA A 407 17.30 -7.52 4.39
N CYS A 408 16.10 -7.26 3.85
CA CYS A 408 15.26 -8.30 3.26
C CYS A 408 15.95 -8.99 2.06
N ASP A 409 16.71 -8.26 1.25
CA ASP A 409 17.45 -8.82 0.12
C ASP A 409 18.57 -9.74 0.55
N GLY A 410 19.42 -9.30 1.48
CA GLY A 410 20.45 -10.17 2.06
C GLY A 410 19.85 -11.44 2.67
N TYR A 411 18.74 -11.30 3.39
CA TYR A 411 18.04 -12.44 3.97
C TYR A 411 17.45 -13.40 2.93
N ILE A 412 16.92 -12.90 1.81
CA ILE A 412 16.43 -13.74 0.70
C ILE A 412 17.59 -14.51 0.06
N ASP A 413 18.74 -13.87 -0.13
CA ASP A 413 19.91 -14.48 -0.74
C ASP A 413 20.48 -15.59 0.15
N ASP A 414 20.60 -15.35 1.46
CA ASP A 414 21.00 -16.35 2.44
C ASP A 414 20.08 -17.58 2.42
N LEU A 415 18.76 -17.36 2.50
CA LEU A 415 17.78 -18.45 2.45
C LEU A 415 17.82 -19.22 1.12
N SER A 416 18.08 -18.52 0.01
CA SER A 416 18.19 -19.15 -1.32
C SER A 416 19.46 -20.00 -1.41
N PHE A 417 20.56 -19.55 -0.83
CA PHE A 417 21.79 -20.33 -0.71
C PHE A 417 21.56 -21.62 0.09
N TYR A 418 20.88 -21.54 1.24
CA TYR A 418 20.51 -22.71 2.04
C TYR A 418 19.67 -23.72 1.25
N LEU A 419 18.59 -23.27 0.59
CA LEU A 419 17.70 -24.15 -0.19
C LEU A 419 18.43 -24.84 -1.35
N ASN A 420 19.35 -24.14 -2.01
CA ASN A 420 20.15 -24.71 -3.10
C ASN A 420 21.15 -25.75 -2.57
N HIS A 421 21.77 -25.49 -1.42
CA HIS A 421 22.69 -26.43 -0.80
C HIS A 421 22.00 -27.72 -0.36
N GLU A 422 20.83 -27.59 0.26
CA GLU A 422 19.99 -28.73 0.67
C GLU A 422 19.50 -29.54 -0.55
N GLY A 423 18.97 -28.88 -1.58
CA GLY A 423 18.55 -29.56 -2.80
C GLY A 423 19.67 -30.33 -3.50
N ASN A 424 20.90 -29.79 -3.49
CA ASN A 424 22.08 -30.49 -4.01
C ASN A 424 22.47 -31.70 -3.14
N ARG A 425 22.34 -31.60 -1.82
CA ARG A 425 22.59 -32.71 -0.90
C ARG A 425 21.57 -33.83 -1.12
N ASP A 426 20.29 -33.50 -1.23
CA ASP A 426 19.22 -34.46 -1.48
C ASP A 426 19.39 -35.14 -2.84
N ALA A 427 19.72 -34.37 -3.89
CA ALA A 427 20.03 -34.92 -5.20
C ALA A 427 21.20 -35.91 -5.15
N LYS A 428 22.24 -35.60 -4.35
CA LYS A 428 23.40 -36.49 -4.18
C LYS A 428 23.03 -37.77 -3.43
N ILE A 429 22.22 -37.67 -2.36
CA ILE A 429 21.73 -38.83 -1.61
C ILE A 429 20.84 -39.69 -2.50
N GLN A 430 19.93 -39.09 -3.26
CA GLN A 430 19.05 -39.80 -4.19
C GLN A 430 19.84 -40.49 -5.30
N ALA A 431 20.87 -39.84 -5.87
CA ALA A 431 21.75 -40.47 -6.84
C ALA A 431 22.52 -41.67 -6.24
N GLN A 432 22.98 -41.56 -4.99
CA GLN A 432 23.59 -42.67 -4.28
C GLN A 432 22.60 -43.81 -4.01
N MET A 433 21.39 -43.51 -3.55
CA MET A 433 20.34 -44.52 -3.36
C MET A 433 19.94 -45.19 -4.67
N ALA A 434 19.83 -44.43 -5.76
CA ALA A 434 19.52 -44.96 -7.08
C ALA A 434 20.61 -45.92 -7.58
N SER A 435 21.89 -45.53 -7.43
CA SER A 435 23.02 -46.41 -7.80
C SER A 435 23.09 -47.66 -6.91
N PHE A 436 22.83 -47.55 -5.60
CA PHE A 436 22.73 -48.69 -4.70
C PHE A 436 21.56 -49.62 -5.08
N ALA A 437 20.37 -49.07 -5.34
CA ALA A 437 19.20 -49.83 -5.75
C ALA A 437 19.42 -50.53 -7.10
N GLN A 438 20.12 -49.88 -8.03
CA GLN A 438 20.50 -50.47 -9.30
C GLN A 438 21.46 -51.66 -9.08
N ASN A 439 22.48 -51.50 -8.25
CA ASN A 439 23.42 -52.59 -7.90
C ASN A 439 22.72 -53.75 -7.17
N MET A 440 21.81 -53.45 -6.23
CA MET A 440 21.00 -54.46 -5.55
C MET A 440 20.06 -55.18 -6.51
N SER A 441 19.47 -54.48 -7.46
CA SER A 441 18.61 -55.08 -8.50
C SER A 441 19.42 -56.05 -9.37
N PHE A 442 20.66 -55.69 -9.74
CA PHE A 442 21.57 -56.60 -10.44
C PHE A 442 21.87 -57.85 -9.62
N LEU A 443 22.10 -57.74 -8.31
CA LEU A 443 22.33 -58.89 -7.44
C LEU A 443 21.08 -59.77 -7.29
N ILE A 444 19.90 -59.18 -7.09
CA ILE A 444 18.65 -59.92 -6.93
C ILE A 444 18.30 -60.67 -8.22
N VAL A 445 18.34 -59.99 -9.36
CA VAL A 445 18.03 -60.58 -10.67
C VAL A 445 19.09 -61.60 -11.07
N GLY A 446 20.37 -61.28 -10.84
CA GLY A 446 21.50 -62.10 -11.28
C GLY A 446 21.78 -63.33 -10.42
N LEU A 447 21.50 -63.29 -9.11
CA LEU A 447 21.85 -64.37 -8.17
C LEU A 447 20.62 -65.06 -7.57
N LEU A 448 19.63 -64.30 -7.10
CA LEU A 448 18.50 -64.87 -6.33
C LEU A 448 17.37 -65.39 -7.24
N SER A 449 17.10 -64.71 -8.35
CA SER A 449 16.04 -65.12 -9.28
C SER A 449 16.26 -66.52 -9.87
N PRO A 450 17.46 -66.90 -10.35
CA PRO A 450 17.71 -68.27 -10.83
C PRO A 450 17.47 -69.35 -9.78
N ILE A 451 17.81 -69.06 -8.51
CA ILE A 451 17.61 -69.97 -7.39
C ILE A 451 16.11 -70.13 -7.09
N ALA A 452 15.38 -69.02 -7.01
CA ALA A 452 13.94 -69.01 -6.74
C ALA A 452 13.15 -69.69 -7.87
N VAL A 453 13.50 -69.41 -9.13
CA VAL A 453 12.90 -70.06 -10.30
C VAL A 453 13.23 -71.56 -10.31
N ALA A 454 14.46 -71.95 -10.01
CA ALA A 454 14.81 -73.37 -9.91
C ALA A 454 14.04 -74.10 -8.81
N ALA A 455 13.89 -73.46 -7.64
CA ALA A 455 13.08 -74.00 -6.55
C ALA A 455 11.60 -74.10 -6.93
N GLY A 456 11.05 -73.08 -7.60
CA GLY A 456 9.66 -73.08 -8.07
C GLY A 456 9.37 -74.16 -9.11
N VAL A 457 10.23 -74.30 -10.13
CA VAL A 457 10.11 -75.32 -11.18
C VAL A 457 10.18 -76.72 -10.61
N LEU A 458 11.06 -76.96 -9.63
CA LEU A 458 11.21 -78.28 -9.00
C LEU A 458 10.21 -78.55 -7.87
N SER A 459 9.45 -77.53 -7.44
CA SER A 459 8.32 -77.65 -6.52
C SER A 459 6.98 -77.86 -7.23
N MET A 460 6.94 -77.83 -8.57
CA MET A 460 5.72 -78.12 -9.33
C MET A 460 5.33 -79.60 -9.22
N HIS A 461 4.03 -79.87 -9.32
CA HIS A 461 3.46 -81.22 -9.23
C HIS A 461 4.09 -82.16 -10.28
N GLN A 462 4.39 -83.41 -9.89
CA GLN A 462 5.23 -84.37 -10.65
C GLN A 462 4.83 -84.61 -12.12
N GLN A 463 3.59 -84.32 -12.51
CA GLN A 463 3.12 -84.46 -13.90
C GLN A 463 3.56 -83.32 -14.84
N ALA A 464 4.08 -82.21 -14.31
CA ALA A 464 4.47 -81.03 -15.09
C ALA A 464 6.00 -80.86 -15.25
N ILE A 465 6.81 -81.74 -14.67
CA ILE A 465 8.28 -81.63 -14.74
C ILE A 465 8.78 -82.34 -16.02
N PRO A 466 9.45 -81.64 -16.96
CA PRO A 466 9.94 -82.26 -18.18
C PRO A 466 11.08 -83.27 -17.88
N ALA A 467 10.95 -84.51 -18.34
CA ALA A 467 12.02 -85.51 -18.27
C ALA A 467 13.20 -85.01 -19.12
N PRO A 468 14.40 -84.81 -18.55
CA PRO A 468 15.07 -85.68 -17.55
C PRO A 468 15.23 -85.09 -16.13
N LEU A 469 14.56 -83.99 -15.78
CA LEU A 469 14.75 -83.29 -14.51
C LEU A 469 13.95 -83.95 -13.37
N GLY A 470 14.49 -84.97 -12.70
CA GLY A 470 13.89 -85.47 -11.44
C GLY A 470 14.08 -84.47 -10.28
N PRO A 471 13.25 -84.50 -9.21
CA PRO A 471 13.43 -83.70 -7.99
C PRO A 471 14.60 -84.23 -7.13
N ASN A 472 15.80 -84.21 -7.70
CA ASN A 472 17.04 -84.67 -7.09
C ASN A 472 18.00 -83.50 -6.95
N ALA A 473 18.83 -83.48 -5.90
CA ALA A 473 19.77 -82.38 -5.63
C ALA A 473 20.65 -82.00 -6.84
N ARG A 474 21.07 -82.98 -7.66
CA ARG A 474 21.87 -82.75 -8.88
C ARG A 474 21.11 -81.96 -9.96
N SER A 475 19.81 -82.18 -10.09
CA SER A 475 18.93 -81.48 -11.05
C SER A 475 18.75 -80.01 -10.66
N PHE A 476 18.59 -79.74 -9.36
CA PHE A 476 18.51 -78.38 -8.80
C PHE A 476 19.76 -77.56 -9.09
N PHE A 477 20.95 -78.09 -8.79
CA PHE A 477 22.21 -77.39 -9.09
C PHE A 477 22.45 -77.23 -10.60
N GLY A 478 22.10 -78.23 -11.41
CA GLY A 478 22.20 -78.14 -12.87
C GLY A 478 21.32 -77.04 -13.47
N LEU A 479 20.06 -76.96 -13.00
CA LEU A 479 19.11 -75.94 -13.47
C LEU A 479 19.51 -74.52 -13.05
N ILE A 480 20.04 -74.34 -11.84
CA ILE A 480 20.60 -73.05 -11.38
C ILE A 480 21.72 -72.60 -12.31
N ILE A 481 22.67 -73.48 -12.66
CA ILE A 481 23.78 -73.11 -13.54
C ILE A 481 23.27 -72.66 -14.92
N ILE A 482 22.31 -73.38 -15.50
CA ILE A 482 21.71 -73.04 -16.81
C ILE A 482 21.01 -71.68 -16.74
N LEU A 483 20.18 -71.46 -15.71
CA LEU A 483 19.45 -70.20 -15.53
C LEU A 483 20.40 -69.03 -15.26
N MET A 484 21.46 -69.23 -14.47
CA MET A 484 22.51 -68.24 -14.26
C MET A 484 23.19 -67.87 -15.58
N VAL A 485 23.62 -68.85 -16.39
CA VAL A 485 24.23 -68.59 -17.70
C VAL A 485 23.28 -67.82 -18.62
N ALA A 486 21.99 -68.18 -18.63
CA ALA A 486 20.98 -67.49 -19.42
C ALA A 486 20.80 -66.02 -18.98
N VAL A 487 20.71 -65.76 -17.67
CA VAL A 487 20.56 -64.41 -17.11
C VAL A 487 21.81 -63.56 -17.36
N TRP A 488 23.01 -64.11 -17.17
CA TRP A 488 24.25 -63.38 -17.44
C TRP A 488 24.46 -63.13 -18.95
N SER A 489 24.02 -64.04 -19.81
CA SER A 489 24.03 -63.86 -21.26
C SER A 489 23.09 -62.74 -21.69
N THR A 490 21.85 -62.70 -21.18
CA THR A 490 20.88 -61.64 -21.52
C THR A 490 21.32 -60.27 -21.01
N ILE A 491 21.88 -60.20 -19.79
CA ILE A 491 22.49 -58.97 -19.26
C ILE A 491 23.68 -58.53 -20.13
N GLY A 492 24.56 -59.46 -20.53
CA GLY A 492 25.69 -59.17 -21.40
C GLY A 492 25.26 -58.59 -22.75
N VAL A 493 24.21 -59.15 -23.35
CA VAL A 493 23.58 -58.65 -24.59
C VAL A 493 22.97 -57.26 -24.38
N MET A 494 22.27 -57.02 -23.27
CA MET A 494 21.70 -55.70 -22.95
C MET A 494 22.78 -54.63 -22.78
N VAL A 495 23.84 -54.90 -22.01
CA VAL A 495 24.93 -53.93 -21.75
C VAL A 495 25.67 -53.57 -23.04
N HIS A 496 25.85 -54.54 -23.93
CA HIS A 496 26.54 -54.34 -25.20
C HIS A 496 25.59 -54.04 -26.35
N TRP A 497 24.28 -53.87 -26.09
CA TRP A 497 23.25 -53.73 -27.12
C TRP A 497 23.56 -52.60 -28.10
N LYS A 498 24.07 -51.46 -27.62
CA LYS A 498 24.44 -50.33 -28.49
C LYS A 498 25.57 -50.69 -29.47
N ARG A 499 26.55 -51.48 -29.03
CA ARG A 499 27.68 -51.95 -29.84
C ARG A 499 27.28 -53.10 -30.76
N ILE A 500 26.40 -53.99 -30.30
CA ILE A 500 25.83 -55.10 -31.08
C ILE A 500 24.91 -54.55 -32.18
N SER A 501 24.06 -53.59 -31.85
CA SER A 501 23.15 -52.92 -32.78
C SER A 501 23.93 -52.19 -33.87
N GLN A 502 24.98 -51.44 -33.53
CA GLN A 502 25.87 -50.81 -34.52
C GLN A 502 26.52 -51.85 -35.44
N ARG A 503 27.09 -52.93 -34.90
CA ARG A 503 27.67 -54.00 -35.73
C ARG A 503 26.64 -54.69 -36.62
N MET A 504 25.42 -54.90 -36.14
CA MET A 504 24.33 -55.46 -36.96
C MET A 504 23.91 -54.49 -38.07
N THR A 505 23.89 -53.18 -37.81
CA THR A 505 23.59 -52.19 -38.86
C THR A 505 24.70 -52.13 -39.90
N ASP A 506 25.96 -52.26 -39.48
CA ASP A 506 27.09 -52.29 -40.41
C ASP A 506 27.09 -53.58 -41.26
N ILE A 507 26.77 -54.73 -40.67
CA ILE A 507 26.61 -56.00 -41.42
C ILE A 507 25.44 -55.91 -42.40
N PHE A 508 24.29 -55.37 -41.98
CA PHE A 508 23.14 -55.19 -42.87
C PHE A 508 23.44 -54.24 -44.02
N LYS A 509 24.24 -53.19 -43.80
CA LYS A 509 24.69 -52.29 -44.87
C LYS A 509 25.62 -52.98 -45.87
N VAL A 510 26.50 -53.86 -45.41
CA VAL A 510 27.37 -54.64 -46.31
C VAL A 510 26.54 -55.62 -47.14
N ILE A 511 25.58 -56.31 -46.53
CA ILE A 511 24.69 -57.26 -47.25
C ILE A 511 23.80 -56.53 -48.27
N LEU A 512 23.26 -55.36 -47.93
CA LEU A 512 22.46 -54.56 -48.88
C LEU A 512 23.31 -53.94 -50.00
N ALA A 513 24.60 -53.68 -49.77
CA ALA A 513 25.50 -53.18 -50.81
C ALA A 513 25.87 -54.31 -51.81
N ASP A 514 26.10 -55.53 -51.32
CA ASP A 514 26.36 -56.69 -52.17
C ASP A 514 25.14 -57.06 -53.05
N ASP A 515 23.91 -56.86 -52.57
CA ASP A 515 22.68 -57.13 -53.35
C ASP A 515 22.46 -56.10 -54.47
N VAL A 516 22.80 -54.82 -54.23
CA VAL A 516 22.73 -53.74 -55.25
C VAL A 516 23.83 -53.89 -56.31
N ASP A 517 25.02 -54.38 -55.93
CA ASP A 517 26.08 -54.67 -56.89
C ASP A 517 25.80 -55.96 -57.69
N LEU A 518 25.02 -56.91 -57.16
CA LEU A 518 24.56 -58.08 -57.90
C LEU A 518 23.50 -57.72 -58.96
N GLU A 519 22.55 -56.84 -58.64
CA GLU A 519 21.56 -56.34 -59.62
C GLU A 519 22.21 -55.49 -60.72
N ARG A 520 23.25 -54.70 -60.41
CA ARG A 520 24.00 -53.93 -61.43
C ARG A 520 24.89 -54.75 -62.35
N GLN A 521 25.19 -56.02 -62.04
CA GLN A 521 25.90 -56.92 -62.95
C GLN A 521 24.95 -57.74 -63.86
N GLN A 522 23.62 -57.57 -63.71
CA GLN A 522 22.61 -58.22 -64.56
C GLN A 522 21.92 -57.28 -65.57
N GLU A 523 22.25 -55.99 -65.59
CA GLU A 523 21.98 -55.06 -66.71
C GLU A 523 23.26 -54.80 -67.53
#